data_AF-A0A0F4KZQ4-F1
#
_entry.id   AF-A0A0F4KZQ4-F1
#
_cell.length_a   1.000
_cell.length_b   1.000
_cell.length_c   1.000
_cell.angle_alpha   90.00
_cell.angle_beta   90.00
_cell.angle_gamma   90.00
#
_symmetry.space_group_name_H-M   'P 1'
#
loop_
_entity.id
_entity.type
_entity.pdbx_description
1 polymer ?
#
loop_
_entity_poly.entity_id
_entity_poly.type
_entity_poly.pdbx_seq_one_letter_code
_entity_poly.pdbx_strand_id
1 'polypeptide(L)'
;MINHLIYLRRSSFGSKMVLTGLFLFGFIYCTTQLFLNMEKDPVMDYVGFMLNCPTIGVLPVFLMLLYAGSARYSTFEMVRRDPRLQLKTNLLWCALVGIVGALYTWLLFFLIEFPLQGQQITPMALSVSLMVPVQIFMMIISVGLVCLLLNNLGISWGRFLPIIIGFFAIADWLLSPLAGNATRFVFYFWYPVAPYWKFVVIQQIVPFIIYCPVMVLANSSAFGNTDRLGD
;
A
#
# COMPACT_ATOMS: atom_id res chain seq x y z
N MET A 1 -18.41 -3.82 -5.76
CA MET A 1 -17.77 -5.10 -5.33
C MET A 1 -17.89 -6.21 -6.37
N ILE A 2 -19.10 -6.51 -6.88
CA ILE A 2 -19.33 -7.57 -7.89
C ILE A 2 -18.45 -7.39 -9.16
N ASN A 3 -18.31 -6.17 -9.66
CA ASN A 3 -17.46 -5.90 -10.83
C ASN A 3 -15.98 -6.22 -10.60
N HIS A 4 -15.43 -5.99 -9.41
CA HIS A 4 -14.02 -6.32 -9.11
C HIS A 4 -13.79 -7.83 -9.00
N LEU A 5 -14.74 -8.56 -8.41
CA LEU A 5 -14.71 -10.02 -8.43
C LEU A 5 -14.72 -10.56 -9.86
N ILE A 6 -15.44 -9.90 -10.77
CA ILE A 6 -15.44 -10.24 -12.20
C ILE A 6 -14.08 -9.93 -12.85
N TYR A 7 -13.44 -8.79 -12.54
CA TYR A 7 -12.11 -8.47 -13.08
C TYR A 7 -11.01 -9.39 -12.53
N LEU A 8 -11.00 -9.67 -11.23
CA LEU A 8 -10.13 -10.68 -10.61
C LEU A 8 -10.38 -12.07 -11.18
N ARG A 9 -11.65 -12.42 -11.48
CA ARG A 9 -11.98 -13.68 -12.13
C ARG A 9 -11.47 -13.74 -13.57
N ARG A 10 -11.53 -12.62 -14.31
CA ARG A 10 -11.05 -12.45 -15.69
C ARG A 10 -9.53 -12.26 -15.80
N SER A 11 -8.82 -12.04 -14.70
CA SER A 11 -7.36 -11.94 -14.73
C SER A 11 -6.76 -13.28 -15.20
N SER A 12 -5.65 -13.20 -15.94
CA SER A 12 -5.01 -14.40 -16.50
C SER A 12 -4.56 -15.34 -15.38
N PHE A 13 -4.47 -16.63 -15.69
CA PHE A 13 -3.94 -17.63 -14.76
C PHE A 13 -2.53 -17.24 -14.26
N GLY A 14 -1.68 -16.72 -15.16
CA GLY A 14 -0.37 -16.20 -14.83
C GLY A 14 -0.39 -15.05 -13.82
N SER A 15 -1.30 -14.07 -13.97
CA SER A 15 -1.37 -12.96 -12.99
C SER A 15 -1.82 -13.41 -11.61
N LYS A 16 -2.71 -14.42 -11.54
CA LYS A 16 -3.12 -15.02 -10.27
C LYS A 16 -1.97 -15.77 -9.61
N MET A 17 -1.20 -16.56 -10.37
CA MET A 17 -0.02 -17.25 -9.85
C MET A 17 1.02 -16.26 -9.31
N VAL A 18 1.31 -15.18 -10.04
CA VAL A 18 2.26 -14.15 -9.57
C VAL A 18 1.75 -13.49 -8.29
N LEU A 19 0.46 -13.12 -8.22
CA LEU A 19 -0.12 -12.53 -7.02
C LEU A 19 -0.03 -13.48 -5.81
N THR A 20 -0.36 -14.75 -5.99
CA THR A 20 -0.24 -15.77 -4.94
C THR A 20 1.22 -15.97 -4.52
N GLY A 21 2.15 -16.04 -5.48
CA GLY A 21 3.58 -16.17 -5.20
C GLY A 21 4.13 -14.99 -4.42
N LEU A 22 3.79 -13.76 -4.81
CA LEU A 22 4.17 -12.55 -4.09
C LEU A 22 3.55 -12.50 -2.70
N PHE A 23 2.29 -12.89 -2.55
CA PHE A 23 1.63 -12.95 -1.25
C PHE A 23 2.35 -13.94 -0.32
N LEU A 24 2.67 -15.14 -0.81
CA LEU A 24 3.41 -16.15 -0.04
C LEU A 24 4.81 -15.64 0.33
N PHE A 25 5.53 -15.04 -0.62
CA PHE A 25 6.84 -14.46 -0.37
C PHE A 25 6.78 -13.34 0.67
N GLY A 26 5.85 -12.40 0.51
CA GLY A 26 5.64 -11.30 1.44
C GLY A 26 5.26 -11.79 2.84
N PHE A 27 4.38 -12.79 2.93
CA PHE A 27 4.03 -13.43 4.20
C PHE A 27 5.26 -14.06 4.87
N ILE A 28 5.98 -14.92 4.14
CA ILE A 28 7.18 -15.59 4.65
C ILE A 28 8.19 -14.54 5.09
N TYR A 29 8.50 -13.55 4.26
CA TYR A 29 9.43 -12.48 4.58
C TYR A 29 9.04 -11.73 5.86
N CYS A 30 7.80 -11.24 5.95
CA CYS A 30 7.34 -10.51 7.13
C CYS A 30 7.38 -11.36 8.40
N THR A 31 6.98 -12.63 8.30
CA THR A 31 7.07 -13.56 9.44
C THR A 31 8.51 -13.80 9.86
N THR A 32 9.43 -14.06 8.91
CA THR A 32 10.85 -14.25 9.18
C THR A 32 11.48 -13.02 9.84
N GLN A 33 11.18 -11.81 9.37
CA GLN A 33 11.67 -10.58 9.98
C GLN A 33 11.21 -10.45 11.44
N LEU A 34 9.94 -10.73 11.71
CA LEU A 34 9.40 -10.73 13.07
C LEU A 34 9.99 -11.84 13.95
N PHE A 35 10.38 -12.99 13.41
CA PHE A 35 11.03 -14.04 14.22
C PHE A 35 12.51 -13.78 14.49
N LEU A 36 13.23 -13.19 13.54
CA LEU A 36 14.68 -13.02 13.63
C LEU A 36 15.10 -11.74 14.37
N ASN A 37 14.32 -10.67 14.27
CA ASN A 37 14.69 -9.34 14.78
C ASN A 37 13.91 -8.92 16.02
N MET A 38 13.29 -9.87 16.73
CA MET A 38 12.56 -9.57 17.95
C MET A 38 13.49 -9.10 19.05
N GLU A 39 13.29 -7.87 19.48
CA GLU A 39 13.82 -7.34 20.71
C GLU A 39 12.65 -7.34 21.69
N LYS A 40 12.78 -7.84 22.93
CA LYS A 40 11.64 -7.96 23.88
C LYS A 40 10.95 -6.63 24.26
N ASP A 41 11.27 -5.53 23.59
CA ASP A 41 10.67 -4.22 23.66
C ASP A 41 9.70 -4.00 22.46
N PRO A 42 8.39 -3.83 22.69
CA PRO A 42 7.40 -3.66 21.62
C PRO A 42 7.67 -2.44 20.71
N VAL A 43 8.38 -1.44 21.23
CA VAL A 43 8.76 -0.27 20.42
C VAL A 43 9.78 -0.65 19.35
N MET A 44 10.77 -1.46 19.72
CA MET A 44 11.83 -1.88 18.82
C MET A 44 11.29 -2.86 17.78
N ASP A 45 10.40 -3.77 18.17
CA ASP A 45 9.71 -4.68 17.25
C ASP A 45 8.88 -3.91 16.22
N TYR A 46 8.12 -2.90 16.67
CA TYR A 46 7.36 -2.01 15.79
C TYR A 46 8.26 -1.26 14.81
N VAL A 47 9.35 -0.65 15.30
CA VAL A 47 10.31 0.09 14.45
C VAL A 47 10.96 -0.84 13.44
N GLY A 48 11.47 -1.99 13.89
CA GLY A 48 12.12 -3.00 13.04
C GLY A 48 11.16 -3.56 11.99
N PHE A 49 9.91 -3.81 12.36
CA PHE A 49 8.88 -4.23 11.41
C PHE A 49 8.63 -3.15 10.36
N MET A 50 8.37 -1.90 10.78
CA MET A 50 8.02 -0.80 9.88
C MET A 50 9.17 -0.35 8.97
N LEU A 51 10.42 -0.61 9.34
CA LEU A 51 11.57 -0.34 8.48
C LEU A 51 11.75 -1.41 7.38
N ASN A 52 11.55 -2.69 7.69
CA ASN A 52 11.94 -3.77 6.77
C ASN A 52 10.77 -4.37 5.97
N CYS A 53 9.59 -4.51 6.59
CA CYS A 53 8.48 -5.27 6.01
C CYS A 53 7.64 -4.48 4.99
N PRO A 54 7.29 -3.19 5.19
CA PRO A 54 6.36 -2.49 4.33
C PRO A 54 6.80 -2.41 2.88
N THR A 55 8.08 -2.11 2.63
CA THR A 55 8.60 -1.85 1.29
C THR A 55 8.81 -3.12 0.47
N ILE A 56 9.34 -4.17 1.10
CA ILE A 56 9.72 -5.42 0.41
C ILE A 56 8.59 -6.45 0.44
N GLY A 57 7.93 -6.61 1.58
CA GLY A 57 6.94 -7.68 1.79
C GLY A 57 5.51 -7.26 1.47
N VAL A 58 5.12 -6.04 1.84
CA VAL A 58 3.71 -5.60 1.82
C VAL A 58 3.39 -4.86 0.52
N LEU A 59 4.12 -3.78 0.21
CA LEU A 59 3.82 -2.89 -0.90
C LEU A 59 3.70 -3.60 -2.26
N PRO A 60 4.61 -4.52 -2.65
CA PRO A 60 4.53 -5.18 -3.96
C PRO A 60 3.25 -6.03 -4.12
N VAL A 61 2.85 -6.70 -3.04
CA VAL A 61 1.64 -7.54 -3.01
C VAL A 61 0.39 -6.69 -3.22
N PHE A 62 0.27 -5.60 -2.48
CA PHE A 62 -0.92 -4.74 -2.55
C PHE A 62 -0.97 -3.90 -3.83
N LEU A 63 0.18 -3.52 -4.41
CA LEU A 63 0.24 -2.90 -5.73
C LEU A 63 -0.18 -3.87 -6.85
N MET A 64 0.21 -5.14 -6.75
CA MET A 64 -0.25 -6.17 -7.70
C MET A 64 -1.73 -6.49 -7.52
N LEU A 65 -2.26 -6.46 -6.30
CA LEU A 65 -3.70 -6.60 -6.03
C LEU A 65 -4.49 -5.40 -6.59
N LEU A 66 -3.96 -4.18 -6.43
CA LEU A 66 -4.51 -2.96 -7.02
C LEU A 66 -4.58 -3.09 -8.54
N TYR A 67 -3.48 -3.51 -9.16
CA TYR A 67 -3.41 -3.78 -10.60
C TYR A 67 -4.45 -4.80 -11.06
N ALA A 68 -4.52 -5.96 -10.40
CA ALA A 68 -5.37 -7.08 -10.80
C ALA A 68 -6.87 -6.77 -10.69
N GLY A 69 -7.26 -5.96 -9.70
CA GLY A 69 -8.66 -5.57 -9.50
C GLY A 69 -9.06 -4.23 -10.10
N SER A 70 -8.12 -3.50 -10.72
CA SER A 70 -8.43 -2.22 -11.40
C SER A 70 -9.41 -2.41 -12.56
N ALA A 71 -10.44 -1.57 -12.61
CA ALA A 71 -11.39 -1.52 -13.72
C ALA A 71 -10.76 -0.81 -14.92
N ARG A 72 -10.82 -1.48 -16.08
CA ARG A 72 -10.37 -0.96 -17.37
C ARG A 72 -11.52 -1.11 -18.36
N TYR A 73 -12.14 0.01 -18.70
CA TYR A 73 -13.16 0.00 -19.74
C TYR A 73 -12.47 -0.03 -21.11
N SER A 74 -12.89 -0.97 -21.95
CA SER A 74 -12.52 -0.96 -23.36
C SER A 74 -13.25 0.16 -24.09
N THR A 75 -12.79 0.53 -25.30
CA THR A 75 -13.42 1.57 -26.12
C THR A 75 -14.92 1.33 -26.31
N PHE A 76 -15.35 0.07 -26.50
CA PHE A 76 -16.76 -0.28 -26.61
C PHE A 76 -17.54 -0.17 -25.29
N GLU A 77 -16.88 -0.38 -24.14
CA GLU A 77 -17.50 -0.22 -22.82
C GLU A 77 -17.66 1.27 -22.46
N MET A 78 -16.74 2.13 -22.90
CA MET A 78 -16.82 3.59 -22.73
C MET A 78 -18.00 4.21 -23.47
N VAL A 79 -18.43 3.64 -24.60
CA VAL A 79 -19.64 4.08 -25.32
C VAL A 79 -20.93 3.68 -24.59
N ARG A 80 -20.88 2.62 -23.78
CA ARG A 80 -22.08 2.03 -23.13
C ARG A 80 -22.24 2.43 -21.66
N ARG A 81 -21.22 3.02 -21.04
CA ARG A 81 -21.18 3.33 -19.61
C ARG A 81 -20.47 4.64 -19.37
N ASP A 82 -20.91 5.36 -18.35
CA ASP A 82 -20.26 6.59 -17.94
C ASP A 82 -18.80 6.34 -17.52
N PRO A 83 -17.81 7.03 -18.12
CA PRO A 83 -16.39 6.84 -17.81
C PRO A 83 -16.06 7.27 -16.37
N ARG A 84 -16.82 8.21 -15.80
CA ARG A 84 -16.73 8.61 -14.38
C ARG A 84 -16.93 7.45 -13.41
N LEU A 85 -17.71 6.42 -13.80
CA LEU A 85 -17.87 5.22 -12.98
C LEU A 85 -16.58 4.41 -12.89
N GLN A 86 -15.72 4.44 -13.92
CA GLN A 86 -14.42 3.77 -13.90
C GLN A 86 -13.51 4.38 -12.84
N LEU A 87 -13.39 5.72 -12.83
CA LEU A 87 -12.59 6.45 -11.84
C LEU A 87 -13.10 6.18 -10.42
N LYS A 88 -14.41 6.33 -10.18
CA LYS A 88 -15.01 6.07 -8.87
C LYS A 88 -14.76 4.64 -8.41
N THR A 89 -14.92 3.67 -9.31
CA THR A 89 -14.70 2.25 -9.04
C THR A 89 -13.23 1.97 -8.68
N ASN A 90 -12.27 2.58 -9.38
CA ASN A 90 -10.85 2.43 -9.10
C ASN A 90 -10.41 3.10 -7.79
N LEU A 91 -10.98 4.26 -7.46
CA LEU A 91 -10.73 4.92 -6.16
C LEU A 91 -11.27 4.09 -5.00
N LEU A 92 -12.49 3.54 -5.13
CA LEU A 92 -13.06 2.63 -4.14
C LEU A 92 -12.25 1.34 -4.00
N TRP A 93 -11.72 0.82 -5.11
CA TRP A 93 -10.83 -0.34 -5.09
C TRP A 93 -9.52 -0.04 -4.36
N CYS A 94 -8.91 1.12 -4.61
CA CYS A 94 -7.72 1.56 -3.91
C CYS A 94 -7.96 1.65 -2.39
N ALA A 95 -9.08 2.24 -1.99
CA ALA A 95 -9.48 2.29 -0.58
C ALA A 95 -9.64 0.89 0.03
N LEU A 96 -10.31 -0.03 -0.68
CA LEU A 96 -10.52 -1.40 -0.23
C LEU A 96 -9.20 -2.16 -0.11
N VAL A 97 -8.31 -2.06 -1.10
CA VAL A 97 -6.97 -2.67 -1.06
C VAL A 97 -6.15 -2.11 0.10
N GLY A 98 -6.23 -0.81 0.37
CA GLY A 98 -5.60 -0.18 1.53
C GLY A 98 -6.11 -0.75 2.86
N ILE A 99 -7.45 -0.85 3.03
CA ILE A 99 -8.06 -1.40 4.25
C ILE A 99 -7.67 -2.87 4.44
N VAL A 100 -7.80 -3.68 3.38
CA VAL A 100 -7.44 -5.11 3.44
C VAL A 100 -5.98 -5.27 3.76
N GLY A 101 -5.10 -4.47 3.17
CA GLY A 101 -3.67 -4.54 3.44
C GLY A 101 -3.30 -4.15 4.86
N ALA A 102 -3.84 -3.03 5.35
CA ALA A 102 -3.64 -2.59 6.72
C ALA A 102 -4.11 -3.63 7.75
N LEU A 103 -5.32 -4.18 7.57
CA LEU A 103 -5.86 -5.21 8.46
C LEU A 103 -5.04 -6.50 8.40
N TYR A 104 -4.66 -6.94 7.21
CA TYR A 104 -3.83 -8.12 7.04
C TYR A 104 -2.48 -7.98 7.75
N THR A 105 -1.78 -6.86 7.53
CA THR A 105 -0.47 -6.62 8.17
C THR A 105 -0.58 -6.47 9.67
N TRP A 106 -1.65 -5.83 10.16
CA TRP A 106 -1.88 -5.69 11.58
C TRP A 106 -2.16 -7.03 12.24
N LEU A 107 -3.01 -7.87 11.64
CA LEU A 107 -3.26 -9.23 12.12
C LEU A 107 -1.98 -10.06 12.11
N LEU A 108 -1.16 -9.96 11.07
CA LEU A 108 0.12 -10.66 10.99
C LEU A 108 1.05 -10.23 12.13
N PHE A 109 1.21 -8.92 12.34
CA PHE A 109 2.04 -8.37 13.41
C PHE A 109 1.51 -8.81 14.78
N PHE A 110 0.23 -8.55 15.07
CA PHE A 110 -0.42 -8.86 16.34
C PHE A 110 -0.40 -10.37 16.66
N LEU A 111 -0.65 -11.24 15.68
CA LEU A 111 -0.65 -12.69 15.90
C LEU A 111 0.75 -13.29 16.06
N ILE A 112 1.79 -12.62 15.58
CA ILE A 112 3.15 -13.10 15.78
C ILE A 112 3.68 -12.61 17.13
N GLU A 113 3.50 -11.31 17.40
CA GLU A 113 3.99 -10.63 18.60
C GLU A 113 3.39 -11.20 19.90
N PHE A 114 2.04 -11.29 19.98
CA PHE A 114 1.37 -11.66 21.24
C PHE A 114 1.25 -13.18 21.45
N PRO A 115 0.53 -13.95 20.60
CA PRO A 115 0.28 -15.35 20.90
C PRO A 115 1.42 -16.30 20.51
N LEU A 116 2.20 -16.02 19.47
CA LEU A 116 3.29 -16.91 19.04
C LEU A 116 4.60 -16.65 19.80
N GLN A 117 4.90 -15.39 20.10
CA GLN A 117 6.14 -15.02 20.77
C GLN A 117 5.96 -14.69 22.26
N GLY A 118 4.71 -14.61 22.73
CA GLY A 118 4.39 -14.51 24.15
C GLY A 118 4.65 -13.13 24.76
N GLN A 119 4.64 -12.07 23.95
CA GLN A 119 4.82 -10.71 24.46
C GLN A 119 3.66 -10.30 25.35
N GLN A 120 3.97 -9.56 26.42
CA GLN A 120 2.94 -9.13 27.36
C GLN A 120 2.07 -8.04 26.74
N ILE A 121 0.75 -8.20 26.86
CA ILE A 121 -0.22 -7.20 26.43
C ILE A 121 -0.15 -6.01 27.39
N THR A 122 0.69 -5.04 27.03
CA THR A 122 0.80 -3.75 27.73
C THR A 122 0.07 -2.66 26.94
N PRO A 123 -0.35 -1.55 27.60
CA PRO A 123 -0.94 -0.42 26.89
C PRO A 123 -0.03 0.14 25.79
N MET A 124 1.28 0.09 25.99
CA MET A 124 2.27 0.52 25.00
C MET A 124 2.30 -0.41 23.79
N ALA A 125 2.36 -1.74 24.01
CA ALA A 125 2.35 -2.74 22.93
C ALA A 125 1.06 -2.66 22.10
N LEU A 126 -0.10 -2.47 22.74
CA LEU A 126 -1.36 -2.21 22.04
C LEU A 126 -1.33 -0.90 21.26
N SER A 127 -0.72 0.15 21.83
CA SER A 127 -0.60 1.44 21.14
C SER A 127 0.23 1.35 19.87
N VAL A 128 1.42 0.74 19.91
CA VAL A 128 2.31 0.62 18.74
C VAL A 128 1.76 -0.37 17.70
N SER A 129 1.14 -1.48 18.13
CA SER A 129 0.50 -2.40 17.19
C SER A 129 -0.65 -1.73 16.42
N LEU A 130 -1.39 -0.80 17.03
CA LEU A 130 -2.42 0.00 16.34
C LEU A 130 -1.84 1.06 15.39
N MET A 131 -0.58 1.47 15.55
CA MET A 131 0.07 2.38 14.60
C MET A 131 0.40 1.69 13.28
N VAL A 132 0.72 0.39 13.31
CA VAL A 132 1.02 -0.43 12.12
C VAL A 132 -0.07 -0.33 11.04
N PRO A 133 -1.36 -0.68 11.29
CA PRO A 133 -2.39 -0.61 10.26
C PRO A 133 -2.57 0.81 9.73
N VAL A 134 -2.44 1.84 10.57
CA VAL A 134 -2.61 3.24 10.16
C VAL A 134 -1.52 3.65 9.17
N GLN A 135 -0.26 3.33 9.46
CA GLN A 135 0.86 3.66 8.57
C GLN A 135 0.88 2.81 7.30
N ILE A 136 0.55 1.52 7.39
CA ILE A 136 0.40 0.67 6.21
C ILE A 136 -0.75 1.16 5.31
N PHE A 137 -1.87 1.57 5.90
CA PHE A 137 -2.96 2.18 5.15
C PHE A 137 -2.49 3.44 4.41
N MET A 138 -1.82 4.36 5.11
CA MET A 138 -1.30 5.58 4.48
C MET A 138 -0.30 5.28 3.36
N MET A 139 0.58 4.28 3.52
CA MET A 139 1.49 3.81 2.46
C MET A 139 0.71 3.32 1.23
N ILE A 140 -0.19 2.34 1.40
CA ILE A 140 -0.88 1.71 0.26
C ILE A 140 -1.74 2.74 -0.48
N ILE A 141 -2.43 3.62 0.25
CA ILE A 141 -3.25 4.68 -0.36
C ILE A 141 -2.36 5.71 -1.06
N SER A 142 -1.29 6.17 -0.42
CA SER A 142 -0.45 7.22 -0.99
C SER A 142 0.20 6.76 -2.30
N VAL A 143 0.82 5.58 -2.31
CA VAL A 143 1.43 5.00 -3.51
C VAL A 143 0.35 4.58 -4.52
N GLY A 144 -0.77 4.01 -4.05
CA GLY A 144 -1.88 3.59 -4.90
C GLY A 144 -2.52 4.75 -5.68
N LEU A 145 -2.68 5.91 -5.06
CA LEU A 145 -3.18 7.12 -5.73
C LEU A 145 -2.20 7.66 -6.78
N VAL A 146 -0.88 7.52 -6.57
CA VAL A 146 0.15 7.83 -7.59
C VAL A 146 0.04 6.85 -8.75
N CYS A 147 -0.07 5.55 -8.48
CA CYS A 147 -0.23 4.55 -9.53
C CYS A 147 -1.51 4.79 -10.35
N LEU A 148 -2.61 5.15 -9.71
CA LEU A 148 -3.84 5.53 -10.40
C LEU A 148 -3.64 6.79 -11.25
N LEU A 149 -2.89 7.77 -10.77
CA LEU A 149 -2.60 9.00 -11.52
C LEU A 149 -1.81 8.67 -12.79
N LEU A 150 -0.74 7.89 -12.69
CA LEU A 150 0.05 7.45 -13.84
C LEU A 150 -0.80 6.68 -14.85
N ASN A 151 -1.69 5.81 -14.37
CA ASN A 151 -2.62 5.11 -15.24
C ASN A 151 -3.62 6.06 -15.93
N ASN A 152 -4.14 7.05 -15.20
CA ASN A 152 -5.06 8.05 -15.75
C ASN A 152 -4.36 9.01 -16.73
N LEU A 153 -3.03 9.16 -16.63
CA LEU A 153 -2.19 9.84 -17.62
C LEU A 153 -1.90 8.99 -18.87
N GLY A 154 -2.49 7.79 -18.97
CA GLY A 154 -2.35 6.90 -20.14
C GLY A 154 -1.15 5.95 -20.09
N ILE A 155 -0.39 5.93 -19.00
CA ILE A 155 0.74 5.00 -18.85
C ILE A 155 0.18 3.64 -18.43
N SER A 156 0.45 2.59 -19.21
CA SER A 156 -0.06 1.27 -18.89
C SER A 156 0.56 0.71 -17.60
N TRP A 157 -0.27 0.11 -16.74
CA TRP A 157 0.16 -0.53 -15.49
C TRP A 157 1.39 -1.44 -15.64
N GLY A 158 1.42 -2.27 -16.69
CA GLY A 158 2.53 -3.21 -16.89
C GLY A 158 3.88 -2.54 -17.14
N ARG A 159 3.90 -1.26 -17.55
CA ARG A 159 5.13 -0.50 -17.79
C ARG A 159 5.65 0.16 -16.52
N PHE A 160 4.78 0.81 -15.75
CA PHE A 160 5.22 1.60 -14.59
C PHE A 160 5.22 0.82 -13.27
N LEU A 161 4.36 -0.19 -13.11
CA LEU A 161 4.20 -0.89 -11.83
C LEU A 161 5.50 -1.59 -11.38
N PRO A 162 6.25 -2.30 -12.26
CA PRO A 162 7.53 -2.87 -11.88
C PRO A 162 8.56 -1.79 -11.51
N ILE A 163 8.50 -0.62 -12.15
CA ILE A 163 9.39 0.52 -11.86
C ILE A 163 9.09 1.09 -10.48
N ILE A 164 7.81 1.26 -10.12
CA ILE A 164 7.41 1.74 -8.79
C ILE A 164 7.84 0.75 -7.70
N ILE A 165 7.58 -0.54 -7.90
CA ILE A 165 8.01 -1.61 -6.97
C ILE A 165 9.53 -1.61 -6.84
N GLY A 166 10.26 -1.58 -7.96
CA GLY A 166 11.72 -1.55 -7.97
C GLY A 166 12.28 -0.28 -7.35
N PHE A 167 11.68 0.88 -7.58
CA PHE A 167 12.09 2.15 -6.99
C PHE A 167 12.07 2.07 -5.47
N PHE A 168 10.95 1.65 -4.87
CA PHE A 168 10.86 1.57 -3.42
C PHE A 168 11.80 0.50 -2.85
N ALA A 169 11.94 -0.66 -3.50
CA ALA A 169 12.89 -1.70 -3.07
C ALA A 169 14.36 -1.23 -3.12
N ILE A 170 14.76 -0.56 -4.21
CA ILE A 170 16.11 -0.02 -4.35
C ILE A 170 16.34 1.13 -3.37
N ALA A 171 15.36 2.03 -3.20
CA ALA A 171 15.44 3.12 -2.25
C ALA A 171 15.60 2.59 -0.82
N ASP A 172 14.91 1.52 -0.47
CA ASP A 172 14.99 0.89 0.85
C ASP A 172 16.39 0.33 1.09
N TRP A 173 16.91 -0.43 0.12
CA TRP A 173 18.27 -0.94 0.16
C TRP A 173 19.32 0.18 0.24
N LEU A 174 19.21 1.21 -0.62
CA LEU A 174 20.18 2.31 -0.71
C LEU A 174 20.18 3.20 0.53
N LEU A 175 19.00 3.44 1.11
CA LEU A 175 18.83 4.35 2.24
C LEU A 175 18.89 3.63 3.59
N SER A 176 18.82 2.29 3.63
CA SER A 176 19.01 1.49 4.84
C SER A 176 20.27 1.85 5.66
N PRO A 177 21.44 2.18 5.06
CA PRO A 177 22.64 2.57 5.81
C PRO A 177 22.59 4.03 6.27
N LEU A 178 21.73 4.84 5.66
CA LEU A 178 21.58 6.28 5.88
C LEU A 178 20.38 6.57 6.79
N ALA A 179 20.26 5.79 7.87
CA ALA A 179 19.20 5.95 8.86
C ALA A 179 19.14 7.42 9.33
N GLY A 180 18.05 8.12 9.00
CA GLY A 180 17.92 9.55 9.27
C GLY A 180 16.87 10.25 8.44
N ASN A 181 17.11 11.52 8.12
CA ASN A 181 16.09 12.36 7.48
C ASN A 181 15.79 11.95 6.03
N ALA A 182 16.75 11.39 5.30
CA ALA A 182 16.57 11.02 3.88
C ALA A 182 15.59 9.85 3.70
N THR A 183 15.74 8.76 4.46
CA THR A 183 14.78 7.64 4.50
C THR A 183 13.38 8.14 4.84
N ARG A 184 13.28 9.03 5.83
CA ARG A 184 12.02 9.63 6.26
C ARG A 184 11.31 10.42 5.15
N PHE A 185 12.02 11.11 4.26
CA PHE A 185 11.36 11.84 3.17
C PHE A 185 10.83 10.89 2.09
N VAL A 186 11.57 9.83 1.76
CA VAL A 186 11.15 8.86 0.73
C VAL A 186 9.99 7.99 1.21
N PHE A 187 10.00 7.60 2.49
CA PHE A 187 9.01 6.71 3.09
C PHE A 187 8.03 7.45 4.02
N TYR A 188 7.79 8.72 3.76
CA TYR A 188 7.15 9.67 4.68
C TYR A 188 5.92 9.16 5.41
N PHE A 189 5.00 8.50 4.71
CA PHE A 189 3.72 8.07 5.28
C PHE A 189 3.79 6.80 6.14
N TRP A 190 4.89 6.05 6.11
CA TRP A 190 5.02 4.81 6.89
C TRP A 190 6.35 4.65 7.63
N TYR A 191 7.25 5.62 7.49
CA TYR A 191 8.46 5.65 8.30
C TYR A 191 8.10 5.77 9.79
N PRO A 192 8.68 4.94 10.69
CA PRO A 192 8.37 4.97 12.11
C PRO A 192 9.05 6.18 12.78
N VAL A 193 8.39 7.34 12.79
CA VAL A 193 9.00 8.60 13.27
C VAL A 193 9.17 8.64 14.79
N ALA A 194 8.20 8.12 15.53
CA ALA A 194 8.24 7.99 16.99
C ALA A 194 7.13 7.03 17.46
N PRO A 195 7.30 6.34 18.59
CA PRO A 195 6.31 5.40 19.11
C PRO A 195 5.15 6.10 19.86
N TYR A 196 4.81 7.34 19.48
CA TYR A 196 3.74 8.12 20.11
C TYR A 196 2.76 8.68 19.08
N TRP A 197 1.47 8.50 19.35
CA TRP A 197 0.38 8.95 18.48
C TRP A 197 0.44 10.43 18.16
N LYS A 198 0.85 11.27 19.12
CA LYS A 198 0.99 12.72 18.90
C LYS A 198 1.86 13.04 17.68
N PHE A 199 2.99 12.34 17.51
CA PHE A 199 3.89 12.56 16.39
C PHE A 199 3.33 11.97 15.09
N VAL A 200 2.78 10.75 15.13
CA VAL A 200 2.14 10.12 13.97
C VAL A 200 0.98 10.99 13.44
N VAL A 201 0.15 11.53 14.33
CA VAL A 201 -0.97 12.40 13.97
C VAL A 201 -0.48 13.68 13.29
N ILE A 202 0.40 14.43 13.96
CA ILE A 202 0.83 15.75 13.49
C ILE A 202 1.68 15.62 12.22
N GLN A 203 2.56 14.62 12.17
CA GLN A 203 3.58 14.54 11.13
C GLN A 203 3.17 13.62 9.97
N GLN A 204 2.21 12.72 10.12
CA GLN A 204 1.81 11.82 9.03
C GLN A 204 0.32 11.92 8.70
N ILE A 205 -0.57 11.77 9.67
CA ILE A 205 -2.02 11.72 9.43
C ILE A 205 -2.55 13.07 8.91
N VAL A 206 -2.18 14.19 9.52
CA VAL A 206 -2.62 15.52 9.07
C VAL A 206 -2.15 15.81 7.63
N PRO A 207 -0.86 15.64 7.27
CA PRO A 207 -0.43 15.73 5.88
C PRO A 207 -1.15 14.76 4.95
N PHE A 208 -1.43 13.53 5.41
CA PHE A 208 -2.13 12.52 4.62
C PHE A 208 -3.58 12.92 4.29
N ILE A 209 -4.28 13.54 5.24
CA ILE A 209 -5.63 14.08 5.05
C ILE A 209 -5.63 15.20 3.99
N ILE A 210 -4.55 15.99 3.89
CA ILE A 210 -4.40 17.03 2.86
C ILE A 210 -4.01 16.42 1.51
N TYR A 211 -3.09 15.45 1.53
CA TYR A 211 -2.59 14.75 0.35
C TYR A 211 -3.70 14.02 -0.41
N CYS A 212 -4.60 13.32 0.30
CA CYS A 212 -5.65 12.52 -0.33
C CYS A 212 -6.57 13.34 -1.27
N PRO A 213 -7.21 14.45 -0.83
CA PRO A 213 -8.01 15.31 -1.70
C PRO A 213 -7.23 15.84 -2.90
N VAL A 214 -5.99 16.30 -2.69
CA VAL A 214 -5.13 16.83 -3.77
C VAL A 214 -4.91 15.76 -4.84
N MET A 215 -4.57 14.54 -4.43
CA MET A 215 -4.35 13.44 -5.37
C MET A 215 -5.63 12.94 -6.02
N VAL A 216 -6.77 12.96 -5.33
CA VAL A 216 -8.07 12.63 -5.93
C VAL A 216 -8.46 13.66 -7.00
N LEU A 217 -8.24 14.94 -6.73
CA LEU A 217 -8.46 16.02 -7.71
C LEU A 217 -7.51 15.88 -8.91
N ALA A 218 -6.22 15.60 -8.67
CA ALA A 218 -5.25 15.35 -9.73
C ALA A 218 -5.65 14.15 -10.60
N ASN A 219 -6.09 13.04 -9.97
CA ASN A 219 -6.63 11.88 -10.67
C ASN A 219 -7.86 12.22 -11.51
N SER A 220 -8.79 13.00 -10.96
CA SER A 220 -9.99 13.44 -11.68
C SER A 220 -9.67 14.34 -12.87
N SER A 221 -8.69 15.24 -12.71
CA SER A 221 -8.24 16.13 -13.79
C SER A 221 -7.51 15.37 -14.88
N ALA A 222 -6.59 14.47 -14.50
CA ALA A 222 -5.88 13.61 -15.45
C ALA A 222 -6.86 12.75 -16.26
N PHE A 223 -7.82 12.11 -15.58
CA PHE A 223 -8.87 11.30 -16.22
C PHE A 223 -9.72 12.12 -17.19
N GLY A 224 -10.13 13.34 -16.80
CA GLY A 224 -10.92 14.22 -17.66
C GLY A 224 -10.18 14.73 -18.89
N ASN A 225 -8.84 14.81 -18.85
CA ASN A 225 -8.01 15.23 -19.97
C ASN A 225 -7.69 14.07 -20.94
N THR A 226 -7.59 12.83 -20.46
CA THR A 226 -7.41 11.64 -21.31
C THR A 226 -8.70 11.14 -21.96
N ASP A 227 -9.88 11.53 -21.46
CA ASP A 227 -11.20 11.28 -22.10
C ASP A 227 -11.40 12.06 -23.44
N ARG A 228 -10.35 12.67 -24.00
CA ARG A 228 -10.35 13.36 -25.30
C ARG A 228 -9.36 12.73 -26.29
N LEU A 229 -9.77 11.61 -26.87
CA LEU A 229 -9.38 11.22 -28.24
C LEU A 229 -10.65 11.04 -29.06
N GLY A 230 -11.39 12.15 -29.13
CA GLY A 230 -12.53 12.41 -29.97
C GLY A 230 -12.56 13.90 -30.28
N ASP A 231 -11.45 14.38 -30.87
CA ASP A 231 -11.38 15.55 -31.75
C ASP A 231 -10.49 15.14 -32.93
#